data_AF-E3MNX2-F1
#
_entry.id   AF-E3MNX2-F1
#
_cell.length_a   1.000
_cell.length_b   1.000
_cell.length_c   1.000
_cell.angle_alpha   90.00
_cell.angle_beta   90.00
_cell.angle_gamma   90.00
#
_symmetry.space_group_name_H-M   'P 1'
#
loop_
_entity.id
_entity.type
_entity.pdbx_description
1 polymer ?
#
loop_
_entity_poly.entity_id
_entity_poly.type
_entity_poly.pdbx_seq_one_letter_code
_entity_poly.pdbx_strand_id
1 'polypeptide(L)'
;MVAVSPICSKDYTAKRNNTTRLLVGYINYQHVYKLFENDKHFSHLADFEREMAYRTEMGLYYSYYKTIITAPSFLEGVGLITRDTVTEHGHEINTLNRFNLYPEVILAFLYRPFRAFAKSANWQVETCWQVNRGELRPVESCEGIGNPHYFYITGVFVVAGTVATSLFYLGVLVR
;
A
#
# COMPACT_ATOMS: atom_id res chain seq x y z
N MET A 1 35.65 -12.91 55.25
CA MET A 1 34.83 -11.82 54.70
C MET A 1 34.88 -11.88 53.18
N VAL A 2 33.88 -12.50 52.55
CA VAL A 2 33.50 -12.23 51.16
C VAL A 2 31.98 -12.23 51.18
N ALA A 3 31.39 -11.04 51.11
CA ALA A 3 29.94 -10.88 51.08
C ALA A 3 29.45 -11.31 49.69
N VAL A 4 28.64 -12.36 49.64
CA VAL A 4 27.84 -12.71 48.47
C VAL A 4 26.66 -11.75 48.43
N SER A 5 26.75 -10.72 47.59
CA SER A 5 25.63 -9.82 47.32
C SER A 5 24.60 -10.53 46.42
N PRO A 6 23.29 -10.33 46.64
CA PRO A 6 22.24 -11.08 45.97
C PRO A 6 22.08 -10.61 44.51
N ILE A 7 21.64 -11.57 43.68
CA ILE A 7 21.17 -11.40 42.31
C ILE A 7 20.22 -10.21 42.26
N CYS A 8 20.64 -9.15 41.57
CA CYS A 8 19.82 -7.99 41.28
C CYS A 8 18.65 -8.47 40.40
N SER A 9 17.47 -8.62 41.01
CA SER A 9 16.20 -8.72 40.32
C SER A 9 16.02 -7.45 39.50
N LYS A 10 16.34 -7.50 38.21
CA LYS A 10 15.89 -6.47 37.29
C LYS A 10 14.40 -6.67 37.11
N ASP A 11 13.63 -5.92 37.89
CA ASP A 11 12.24 -5.62 37.61
C ASP A 11 12.14 -5.01 36.20
N TYR A 12 11.99 -5.88 35.19
CA TYR A 12 11.53 -5.49 33.87
C TYR A 12 10.00 -5.37 33.92
N THR A 13 9.51 -4.45 34.75
CA THR A 13 8.14 -3.95 34.61
C THR A 13 8.13 -3.13 33.32
N ALA A 14 7.92 -3.83 32.20
CA ALA A 14 7.73 -3.24 30.88
C ALA A 14 6.63 -2.19 30.98
N LYS A 15 7.04 -0.92 30.97
CA LYS A 15 6.14 0.22 30.88
C LYS A 15 5.36 0.05 29.57
N ARG A 16 4.11 -0.39 29.69
CA ARG A 16 3.16 -0.64 28.59
C ARG A 16 2.79 0.69 27.92
N ASN A 17 3.71 1.25 27.15
CA ASN A 17 3.50 2.46 26.38
C ASN A 17 3.02 2.09 24.98
N ASN A 18 1.73 2.29 24.70
CA ASN A 18 1.17 2.17 23.35
C ASN A 18 1.93 3.03 22.32
N THR A 19 2.57 4.12 22.77
CA THR A 19 3.39 5.01 21.96
C THR A 19 4.57 4.28 21.30
N THR A 20 5.26 3.38 22.01
CA THR A 20 6.39 2.64 21.45
C THR A 20 5.98 1.71 20.30
N ARG A 21 4.71 1.25 20.30
CA ARG A 21 4.19 0.30 19.30
C ARG A 21 3.90 0.96 17.97
N LEU A 22 3.23 2.12 18.00
CA LEU A 22 2.90 2.89 16.79
C LEU A 22 4.17 3.45 16.11
N LEU A 23 5.20 3.74 16.91
CA LEU A 23 6.49 4.21 16.40
C LEU A 23 7.20 3.16 15.54
N VAL A 24 7.20 1.88 15.94
CA VAL A 24 7.84 0.81 15.17
C VAL A 24 7.19 0.64 13.80
N GLY A 25 5.86 0.62 13.74
CA GLY A 25 5.11 0.53 12.48
C GLY A 25 5.36 1.74 11.56
N TYR A 26 5.36 2.94 12.13
CA TYR A 26 5.65 4.17 11.38
C TYR A 26 7.06 4.20 10.81
N ILE A 27 8.07 3.80 11.59
CA ILE A 27 9.46 3.71 11.12
C ILE A 27 9.58 2.69 10.00
N ASN A 28 8.93 1.52 10.14
CA ASN A 28 8.94 0.49 9.10
C ASN A 28 8.31 1.00 7.79
N TYR A 29 7.14 1.65 7.87
CA TYR A 29 6.49 2.27 6.72
C TYR A 29 7.41 3.27 6.01
N GLN A 30 8.03 4.19 6.75
CA GLN A 30 8.96 5.18 6.21
C GLN A 30 10.19 4.54 5.57
N HIS A 31 10.73 3.49 6.19
CA HIS A 31 11.89 2.79 5.67
C HIS A 31 11.59 2.10 4.34
N VAL A 32 10.50 1.33 4.29
CA VAL A 32 10.09 0.60 3.06
C VAL A 32 9.72 1.57 1.95
N TYR A 33 9.02 2.66 2.26
CA TYR A 33 8.68 3.69 1.27
C TYR A 33 9.93 4.32 0.65
N LYS A 34 10.91 4.70 1.48
CA LYS A 34 12.19 5.27 0.98
C LYS A 34 12.99 4.26 0.16
N LEU A 35 13.02 3.00 0.59
CA LEU A 35 13.70 1.95 -0.16
C LEU A 35 13.07 1.75 -1.53
N PHE A 36 11.73 1.73 -1.59
CA PHE A 36 10.98 1.62 -2.84
C PHE A 36 11.27 2.80 -3.78
N GLU A 37 11.25 4.02 -3.25
CA GLU A 37 11.52 5.22 -4.06
C GLU A 37 12.96 5.23 -4.59
N ASN A 38 13.94 4.82 -3.78
CA ASN A 38 15.34 4.75 -4.20
C ASN A 38 15.58 3.68 -5.29
N ASP A 39 14.81 2.59 -5.31
CA ASP A 39 14.93 1.54 -6.34
C ASP A 39 14.20 1.92 -7.62
N LYS A 40 12.96 2.43 -7.51
CA LYS A 40 12.07 2.65 -8.67
C LYS A 40 12.06 4.07 -9.21
N HIS A 41 12.45 5.06 -8.41
CA HIS A 41 12.33 6.48 -8.74
C HIS A 41 10.90 6.85 -9.19
N PHE A 42 9.90 6.40 -8.43
CA PHE A 42 8.50 6.38 -8.83
C PHE A 42 7.92 7.79 -9.03
N SER A 43 8.46 8.79 -8.33
CA SER A 43 8.22 10.23 -8.53
C SER A 43 8.45 10.68 -9.98
N HIS A 44 9.57 10.27 -10.57
CA HIS A 44 10.00 10.72 -11.90
C HIS A 44 9.29 10.03 -13.06
N LEU A 45 8.60 8.91 -12.80
CA LEU A 45 7.94 8.11 -13.82
C LEU A 45 6.54 8.64 -14.13
N ALA A 46 6.16 8.53 -15.40
CA ALA A 46 4.79 8.73 -15.86
C ALA A 46 3.84 7.62 -15.36
N ASP A 47 2.53 7.85 -15.32
CA ASP A 47 1.57 6.80 -14.95
C ASP A 47 1.66 5.54 -15.83
N PHE A 48 1.84 5.71 -17.14
CA PHE A 48 2.09 4.59 -18.05
C PHE A 48 3.37 3.80 -17.69
N GLU A 49 4.44 4.50 -17.31
CA GLU A 49 5.72 3.88 -16.97
C GLU A 49 5.65 3.21 -15.59
N ARG A 50 4.89 3.80 -14.66
CA ARG A 50 4.56 3.21 -13.35
C ARG A 50 3.81 1.90 -13.51
N GLU A 51 2.87 1.83 -14.46
CA GLU A 51 2.18 0.57 -14.78
C GLU A 51 3.15 -0.52 -15.26
N MET A 52 4.14 -0.15 -16.08
CA MET A 52 5.18 -1.08 -16.53
C MET A 52 6.21 -1.43 -15.44
N ALA A 53 6.38 -0.57 -14.43
CA ALA A 53 7.28 -0.81 -13.31
C ALA A 53 6.78 -1.92 -12.37
N TYR A 54 5.46 -2.15 -12.32
CA TYR A 54 4.89 -3.29 -11.61
C TYR A 54 5.17 -4.58 -12.39
N ARG A 55 6.09 -5.39 -11.88
CA ARG A 55 6.41 -6.69 -12.49
C ARG A 55 5.50 -7.80 -11.95
N THR A 56 5.18 -8.73 -12.86
CA THR A 56 4.52 -10.02 -12.58
C THR A 56 3.27 -9.88 -11.72
N GLU A 57 3.32 -10.40 -10.50
CA GLU A 57 2.20 -10.51 -9.57
C GLU A 57 1.73 -9.13 -9.08
N MET A 58 2.65 -8.20 -8.84
CA MET A 58 2.32 -6.85 -8.39
C MET A 58 1.52 -6.09 -9.45
N GLY A 59 1.86 -6.32 -10.73
CA GLY A 59 1.12 -5.74 -11.86
C GLY A 59 -0.27 -6.36 -12.00
N LEU A 60 -0.37 -7.68 -11.77
CA LEU A 60 -1.66 -8.38 -11.75
C LEU A 60 -2.58 -7.80 -10.65
N TYR A 61 -2.12 -7.67 -9.42
CA TYR A 61 -2.90 -7.09 -8.32
C TYR A 61 -3.34 -5.65 -8.61
N TYR A 62 -2.41 -4.81 -9.09
CA TYR A 62 -2.73 -3.44 -9.47
C TYR A 62 -3.75 -3.38 -10.62
N SER A 63 -3.71 -4.31 -11.59
CA SER A 63 -4.64 -4.35 -12.72
C SER A 63 -6.08 -4.57 -12.26
N TYR A 64 -6.31 -5.47 -11.30
CA TYR A 64 -7.64 -5.69 -10.73
C TYR A 64 -8.11 -4.49 -9.91
N TYR A 65 -7.23 -3.91 -9.09
CA TYR A 65 -7.51 -2.66 -8.39
C TYR A 65 -7.94 -1.55 -9.36
N LYS A 66 -7.19 -1.37 -10.46
CA LYS A 66 -7.48 -0.40 -11.53
C LYS A 66 -8.85 -0.63 -12.16
N THR A 67 -9.22 -1.88 -12.44
CA THR A 67 -10.54 -2.24 -12.97
C THR A 67 -11.66 -1.80 -12.03
N ILE A 68 -11.54 -2.05 -10.72
CA ILE A 68 -12.59 -1.69 -9.73
C ILE A 68 -12.75 -0.16 -9.60
N ILE A 69 -11.65 0.60 -9.62
CA ILE A 69 -11.71 2.07 -9.47
C ILE A 69 -12.19 2.77 -10.75
N THR A 70 -12.00 2.13 -11.92
CA THR A 70 -12.37 2.68 -13.23
C THR A 70 -13.83 2.33 -13.59
N ALA A 71 -14.35 1.21 -13.07
CA ALA A 71 -15.75 0.81 -13.27
C ALA A 71 -16.74 1.90 -12.81
N PRO A 72 -17.92 2.05 -13.43
CA PRO A 72 -18.87 3.10 -13.08
C PRO A 72 -19.46 2.95 -11.67
N SER A 73 -19.58 1.72 -11.15
CA SER A 73 -19.96 1.45 -9.76
C SER A 73 -19.04 0.42 -9.10
N PHE A 74 -18.94 0.44 -7.77
CA PHE A 74 -18.04 -0.47 -7.03
C PHE A 74 -18.50 -1.92 -7.16
N LEU A 75 -19.80 -2.17 -7.00
CA LEU A 75 -20.38 -3.51 -7.12
C LEU A 75 -20.19 -4.09 -8.52
N GLU A 76 -20.31 -3.28 -9.55
CA GLU A 76 -20.03 -3.69 -10.92
C GLU A 76 -18.55 -4.01 -11.12
N GLY A 77 -17.65 -3.18 -10.57
CA GLY A 77 -16.21 -3.47 -10.55
C GLY A 77 -15.89 -4.82 -9.88
N VAL A 78 -16.53 -5.11 -8.75
CA VAL A 78 -16.40 -6.42 -8.06
C VAL A 78 -17.05 -7.55 -8.88
N GLY A 79 -18.15 -7.28 -9.58
CA GLY A 79 -18.77 -8.25 -10.50
C GLY A 79 -17.83 -8.63 -11.66
N LEU A 80 -17.14 -7.65 -12.25
CA LEU A 80 -16.20 -7.85 -13.34
C LEU A 80 -15.03 -8.75 -12.96
N ILE A 81 -14.45 -8.55 -11.77
CA ILE A 81 -13.35 -9.41 -11.29
C ILE A 81 -13.83 -10.80 -10.85
N THR A 82 -15.08 -10.92 -10.39
CA THR A 82 -15.63 -12.21 -9.93
C THR A 82 -16.00 -13.13 -11.09
N ARG A 83 -16.29 -12.57 -12.28
CA ARG A 83 -16.62 -13.30 -13.50
C ARG A 83 -15.65 -12.92 -14.61
N ASP A 84 -14.36 -13.16 -14.36
CA ASP A 84 -13.35 -12.84 -15.35
C ASP A 84 -13.19 -13.99 -16.36
N THR A 85 -13.21 -13.63 -17.65
CA THR A 85 -12.97 -14.53 -18.79
C THR A 85 -11.66 -14.19 -19.52
N VAL A 86 -10.98 -13.12 -19.12
CA VAL A 86 -9.79 -12.60 -19.81
C VAL A 86 -8.53 -13.32 -19.35
N THR A 87 -8.44 -13.69 -18.07
CA THR A 87 -7.26 -14.38 -17.53
C THR A 87 -7.18 -15.85 -17.91
N GLU A 88 -8.32 -16.55 -18.05
CA GLU A 88 -8.37 -17.94 -18.51
C GLU A 88 -9.34 -18.07 -19.69
N HIS A 89 -8.79 -18.35 -20.88
CA HIS A 89 -9.61 -18.51 -22.08
C HIS A 89 -10.53 -19.72 -21.95
N GLY A 90 -11.84 -19.50 -22.14
CA GLY A 90 -12.86 -20.55 -22.15
C GLY A 90 -13.48 -20.89 -20.79
N HIS A 91 -13.08 -20.22 -19.71
CA HIS A 91 -13.66 -20.42 -18.38
C HIS A 91 -13.85 -19.10 -17.63
N GLU A 92 -15.01 -18.94 -16.97
CA GLU A 92 -15.23 -17.87 -16.00
C GLU A 92 -14.64 -18.30 -14.65
N ILE A 93 -13.66 -17.55 -14.14
CA ILE A 93 -13.09 -17.81 -12.83
C ILE A 93 -13.37 -16.70 -11.83
N ASN A 94 -13.59 -17.12 -10.58
CA ASN A 94 -13.65 -16.20 -9.46
C ASN A 94 -12.22 -15.84 -9.01
N THR A 95 -11.73 -14.70 -9.49
CA THR A 95 -10.38 -14.22 -9.20
C THR A 95 -10.21 -13.83 -7.72
N LEU A 96 -11.28 -13.41 -7.03
CA LEU A 96 -11.22 -12.97 -5.64
C LEU A 96 -10.71 -14.06 -4.71
N ASN A 97 -11.35 -15.23 -4.77
CA ASN A 97 -10.99 -16.35 -3.91
C ASN A 97 -9.69 -17.01 -4.35
N ARG A 98 -9.40 -17.03 -5.66
CA ARG A 98 -8.22 -17.72 -6.21
C ARG A 98 -6.92 -16.98 -5.92
N PHE A 99 -6.92 -15.65 -6.03
CA PHE A 99 -5.72 -14.82 -5.85
C PHE A 99 -5.71 -14.03 -4.54
N ASN A 100 -6.70 -14.25 -3.64
CA ASN A 100 -6.80 -13.57 -2.35
C ASN A 100 -6.80 -12.03 -2.48
N LEU A 101 -7.54 -11.49 -3.47
CA LEU A 101 -7.61 -10.06 -3.83
C LEU A 101 -8.34 -9.16 -2.81
N TYR A 102 -8.60 -9.66 -1.60
CA TYR A 102 -9.35 -8.91 -0.58
C TYR A 102 -8.69 -7.58 -0.19
N PRO A 103 -7.38 -7.47 0.07
CA PRO A 103 -6.79 -6.19 0.43
C PRO A 103 -6.90 -5.16 -0.71
N GLU A 104 -6.77 -5.58 -1.96
CA GLU A 104 -6.90 -4.72 -3.14
C GLU A 104 -8.34 -4.19 -3.29
N VAL A 105 -9.34 -5.05 -3.06
CA VAL A 105 -10.75 -4.67 -3.08
C VAL A 105 -11.07 -3.66 -1.98
N ILE A 106 -10.52 -3.87 -0.77
CA ILE A 106 -10.67 -2.92 0.35
C ILE A 106 -10.04 -1.58 -0.01
N LEU A 107 -8.83 -1.57 -0.59
CA LEU A 107 -8.19 -0.34 -1.05
C LEU A 107 -9.02 0.38 -2.12
N ALA A 108 -9.58 -0.35 -3.09
CA ALA A 108 -10.45 0.24 -4.10
C ALA A 108 -11.74 0.81 -3.50
N PHE A 109 -12.32 0.12 -2.51
CA PHE A 109 -13.49 0.57 -1.77
C PHE A 109 -13.22 1.89 -1.01
N LEU A 110 -12.01 2.07 -0.47
CA LEU A 110 -11.62 3.30 0.21
C LEU A 110 -11.29 4.43 -0.78
N TYR A 111 -10.64 4.12 -1.90
CA TYR A 111 -10.18 5.11 -2.86
C TYR A 111 -11.33 5.82 -3.60
N ARG A 112 -12.36 5.08 -4.02
CA ARG A 112 -13.49 5.66 -4.77
C ARG A 112 -14.24 6.78 -4.03
N PRO A 113 -14.72 6.59 -2.79
CA PRO A 113 -15.36 7.65 -2.03
C PRO A 113 -14.36 8.74 -1.66
N PHE A 114 -13.10 8.39 -1.36
CA PHE A 114 -12.06 9.37 -1.10
C PHE A 114 -11.87 10.35 -2.28
N ARG A 115 -11.73 9.82 -3.50
CA ARG A 115 -11.58 10.63 -4.72
C ARG A 115 -12.83 11.46 -5.01
N ALA A 116 -14.02 10.88 -4.85
CA ALA A 116 -15.28 11.60 -5.01
C ALA A 116 -15.40 12.76 -4.02
N PHE A 117 -15.05 12.52 -2.76
CA PHE A 117 -15.03 13.51 -1.70
C PHE A 117 -14.00 14.62 -1.99
N ALA A 118 -12.75 14.26 -2.29
CA ALA A 118 -11.69 15.22 -2.62
C ALA A 118 -12.08 16.12 -3.81
N LYS A 119 -12.69 15.54 -4.85
CA LYS A 119 -13.23 16.28 -6.00
C LYS A 119 -14.38 17.22 -5.58
N SER A 120 -15.31 16.75 -4.74
CA SER A 120 -16.43 17.57 -4.26
C SER A 120 -15.98 18.74 -3.37
N ALA A 121 -14.93 18.54 -2.59
CA ALA A 121 -14.35 19.55 -1.69
C ALA A 121 -13.37 20.50 -2.41
N ASN A 122 -13.13 20.32 -3.72
CA ASN A 122 -12.08 21.02 -4.49
C ASN A 122 -10.70 20.99 -3.80
N TRP A 123 -10.37 19.89 -3.13
CA TRP A 123 -9.07 19.73 -2.48
C TRP A 123 -8.04 19.31 -3.54
N GLN A 124 -6.99 20.10 -3.70
CA GLN A 124 -5.80 19.73 -4.46
C GLN A 124 -5.04 18.59 -3.75
N VAL A 125 -5.39 17.33 -4.05
CA VAL A 125 -4.84 16.10 -3.44
C VAL A 125 -3.72 15.45 -4.26
N GLU A 126 -3.48 15.97 -5.46
CA GLU A 126 -2.38 15.60 -6.34
C GLU A 126 -1.75 16.87 -6.94
N THR A 127 -0.47 16.80 -7.20
CA THR A 127 0.32 17.87 -7.79
C THR A 127 1.04 17.32 -9.02
N CYS A 128 0.78 17.94 -10.16
CA CYS A 128 1.32 17.50 -11.45
C CYS A 128 2.46 18.41 -11.89
N TRP A 129 3.52 17.79 -12.41
CA TRP A 129 4.68 18.47 -12.99
C TRP A 129 5.09 17.80 -14.29
N GLN A 130 5.65 18.58 -15.20
CA GLN A 130 6.25 18.07 -16.42
C GLN A 130 7.74 17.85 -16.23
N VAL A 131 8.18 16.61 -16.42
CA VAL A 131 9.59 16.25 -16.36
C VAL A 131 10.17 16.27 -17.76
N ASN A 132 11.10 17.20 -18.00
CA ASN A 132 11.86 17.25 -19.25
C ASN A 132 12.94 16.16 -19.26
N ARG A 133 12.93 15.31 -20.28
CA ARG A 133 13.83 14.15 -20.42
C ARG A 133 14.83 14.31 -21.55
N GLY A 134 15.41 15.51 -21.65
CA GLY A 134 16.38 15.85 -22.70
C GLY A 134 15.76 15.72 -24.09
N GLU A 135 16.22 14.74 -24.87
CA GLU A 135 15.79 14.49 -26.26
C GLU A 135 14.42 13.80 -26.39
N LEU A 136 13.89 13.25 -25.29
CA LEU A 136 12.56 12.62 -25.28
C LEU A 136 11.46 13.64 -25.02
N ARG A 137 10.25 13.36 -25.53
CA ARG A 137 9.07 14.17 -25.24
C ARG A 137 8.87 14.34 -23.72
N PRO A 138 8.57 15.57 -23.24
CA PRO A 138 8.29 15.80 -21.83
C PRO A 138 7.08 14.96 -21.43
N VAL A 139 7.11 14.44 -20.21
CA VAL A 139 6.00 13.66 -19.69
C VAL A 139 5.50 14.26 -18.40
N GLU A 140 4.18 14.26 -18.27
CA GLU A 140 3.47 14.69 -17.08
C GLU A 140 3.50 13.57 -16.03
N SER A 141 3.98 13.92 -14.84
CA SER A 141 3.95 13.09 -13.65
C SER A 141 3.11 13.78 -12.59
N CYS A 142 2.02 13.14 -12.19
CA CYS A 142 1.20 13.58 -11.07
C CYS A 142 1.56 12.77 -9.82
N GLU A 143 1.85 13.46 -8.73
CA GLU A 143 2.20 12.87 -7.44
C GLU A 143 1.20 13.24 -6.37
N GLY A 144 1.00 12.35 -5.41
CA GLY A 144 0.12 12.59 -4.27
C GLY A 144 -0.97 11.54 -4.14
N ILE A 145 -1.66 11.58 -3.01
CA ILE A 145 -2.64 10.57 -2.61
C ILE A 145 -3.88 10.54 -3.53
N GLY A 146 -4.09 11.60 -4.32
CA GLY A 146 -5.11 11.68 -5.36
C GLY A 146 -4.84 10.79 -6.57
N ASN A 147 -3.58 10.44 -6.84
CA ASN A 147 -3.21 9.56 -7.93
C ASN A 147 -3.41 8.08 -7.50
N PRO A 148 -4.03 7.23 -8.35
CA PRO A 148 -4.36 5.86 -7.99
C PRO A 148 -3.14 4.99 -7.65
N HIS A 149 -1.97 5.26 -8.26
CA HIS A 149 -0.74 4.53 -7.99
C HIS A 149 -0.21 4.80 -6.58
N TYR A 150 -0.17 6.08 -6.20
CA TYR A 150 0.30 6.50 -4.88
C TYR A 150 -0.63 6.04 -3.78
N PHE A 151 -1.95 6.12 -3.99
CA PHE A 151 -2.92 5.57 -3.04
C PHE A 151 -2.72 4.07 -2.82
N TYR A 152 -2.54 3.32 -3.90
CA TYR A 152 -2.32 1.88 -3.86
C TYR A 152 -1.05 1.50 -3.10
N ILE A 153 0.12 2.01 -3.51
CA ILE A 153 1.42 1.68 -2.88
C ILE A 153 1.44 2.11 -1.41
N THR A 154 0.92 3.30 -1.11
CA THR A 154 0.83 3.80 0.27
C THR A 154 -0.03 2.87 1.12
N GLY A 155 -1.19 2.44 0.61
CA GLY A 155 -2.07 1.50 1.28
C GLY A 155 -1.38 0.16 1.56
N VAL A 156 -0.70 -0.40 0.57
CA VAL A 156 0.06 -1.66 0.71
C VAL A 156 1.13 -1.54 1.80
N PHE A 157 1.92 -0.48 1.81
CA PHE A 157 2.96 -0.29 2.82
C PHE A 157 2.41 -0.01 4.21
N VAL A 158 1.25 0.66 4.32
CA VAL A 158 0.56 0.82 5.61
C VAL A 158 0.12 -0.54 6.16
N VAL A 159 -0.52 -1.37 5.34
CA VAL A 159 -0.93 -2.74 5.74
C VAL A 159 0.29 -3.60 6.09
N ALA A 160 1.38 -3.53 5.32
CA ALA A 160 2.62 -4.21 5.68
C ALA A 160 3.19 -3.71 7.02
N GLY A 161 3.11 -2.41 7.29
CA GLY A 161 3.51 -1.80 8.56
C GLY A 161 2.67 -2.28 9.75
N THR A 162 1.35 -2.47 9.58
CA THR A 162 0.49 -2.99 10.65
C THR A 162 0.81 -4.45 10.97
N VAL A 163 1.12 -5.28 9.96
CA VAL A 163 1.55 -6.67 10.16
C VAL A 163 2.88 -6.75 10.92
N ALA A 164 3.87 -5.93 10.53
CA ALA A 164 5.14 -5.89 11.26
C ALA A 164 4.93 -5.47 12.74
N THR A 165 4.05 -4.51 12.97
CA THR A 165 3.71 -4.03 14.32
C THR A 165 2.98 -5.10 15.14
N SER A 166 2.06 -5.85 14.53
CA SER A 166 1.30 -6.91 15.21
C SER A 166 2.19 -8.09 15.59
N LEU A 167 3.15 -8.48 14.73
CA LEU A 167 4.14 -9.50 15.05
C LEU A 167 5.02 -9.08 16.23
N PHE A 168 5.52 -7.84 16.21
CA PHE A 168 6.30 -7.31 17.33
C PHE A 168 5.49 -7.27 18.62
N TYR A 169 4.21 -6.89 18.53
CA TYR A 169 3.28 -6.91 19.65
C TYR A 169 3.13 -8.31 20.25
N LEU A 170 2.87 -9.32 19.41
CA LEU A 170 2.70 -10.70 19.85
C LEU A 170 3.98 -11.24 20.48
N GLY A 171 5.15 -10.93 19.92
CA GLY A 171 6.44 -11.31 20.49
C GLY A 171 6.72 -10.71 21.88
N VAL A 172 6.19 -9.51 22.16
CA VAL A 172 6.26 -8.90 23.51
C VAL A 172 5.21 -9.48 24.45
N LEU A 173 4.04 -9.90 23.95
CA LEU A 173 2.95 -10.44 24.77
C LEU A 173 3.14 -11.90 25.15
N VAL A 174 3.77 -12.70 24.29
CA VAL A 174 4.06 -14.14 24.52
C VAL A 174 5.28 -14.33 25.44
N ARG A 175 5.91 -13.24 25.90
CA ARG A 175 7.04 -13.25 26.82
C ARG A 175 6.59 -13.00 28.25
#